data_AF-A0A9W9H0V2-F1
#
_entry.id   AF-A0A9W9H0V2-F1
#
_cell.length_a   1.000
_cell.length_b   1.000
_cell.length_c   1.000
_cell.angle_alpha   90.00
_cell.angle_beta   90.00
_cell.angle_gamma   90.00
#
_symmetry.space_group_name_H-M   'P 1'
#
loop_
_entity.id
_entity.type
_entity.pdbx_description
1 polymer ?
#
loop_
_entity_poly.entity_id
_entity_poly.type
_entity_poly.pdbx_seq_one_letter_code
_entity_poly.pdbx_strand_id
1 'polypeptide(L)'
;MEDAIFGTILSGRNEPIQGIRDLIGPTVATVPVRVKFDVGDTVQEYLEKLQNDSEERKSFGQCGLHAISKLSDDAKRACSFQTLFVVQPGEESHAVRNGVGAWQRVEADIGRSSYALTIQCFLNRTGTRVVAAFDSSVLETWRVQRLIQQLCFVVEQLSRSDGSQLVSDFIGVVAADDLQKIWKWNAAVPAPVETRIYDFISENARNQPLAPAICAWDGELTYAQLDSLSTQLADRLVSSGVRQEVLVPLCFEKSMWMAVAMLGVMKSGGAFVPLDVSQAADRARLILEEIEPTVVVVSKRNQHLVHQLGYHTGRV
;
A
#
# COMPACT_ATOMS: atom_id res chain seq x y z
N MET A 1 7.68 -1.18 -16.39
CA MET A 1 6.99 -0.34 -17.38
C MET A 1 5.54 -0.30 -16.96
N GLU A 2 5.08 0.85 -16.53
CA GLU A 2 3.70 1.06 -16.12
C GLU A 2 2.95 1.75 -17.27
N ASP A 3 1.66 1.46 -17.40
CA ASP A 3 0.81 2.02 -18.45
C ASP A 3 -0.59 2.36 -17.93
N ALA A 4 -1.23 3.33 -18.59
CA ALA A 4 -2.58 3.77 -18.29
C ALA A 4 -3.43 3.75 -19.56
N ILE A 5 -4.67 3.26 -19.44
CA ILE A 5 -5.65 3.25 -20.54
C ILE A 5 -6.88 4.07 -20.13
N PHE A 6 -7.23 5.05 -20.95
CA PHE A 6 -8.43 5.88 -20.76
C PHE A 6 -9.06 6.22 -22.11
N GLY A 7 -10.33 6.64 -22.11
CA GLY A 7 -10.99 7.11 -23.31
C GLY A 7 -10.76 8.59 -23.56
N THR A 8 -10.66 8.99 -24.83
CA THR A 8 -10.76 10.40 -25.23
C THR A 8 -11.83 10.58 -26.31
N ILE A 9 -12.38 11.79 -26.44
CA ILE A 9 -13.33 12.15 -27.49
C ILE A 9 -12.61 12.98 -28.55
N LEU A 10 -12.66 12.51 -29.79
CA LEU A 10 -12.23 13.24 -30.97
C LEU A 10 -13.44 13.89 -31.63
N SER A 11 -13.33 15.17 -32.01
CA SER A 11 -14.43 15.93 -32.63
C SER A 11 -14.85 15.38 -34.01
N GLY A 12 -13.91 14.75 -34.72
CA GLY A 12 -14.08 14.25 -36.09
C GLY A 12 -14.30 15.32 -37.17
N ARG A 13 -14.46 16.60 -36.81
CA ARG A 13 -14.64 17.73 -37.76
C ARG A 13 -13.35 18.25 -38.41
N ASN A 14 -12.22 17.64 -38.10
CA ASN A 14 -10.92 17.99 -38.67
C ASN A 14 -10.49 17.03 -39.81
N GLU A 15 -11.36 16.11 -40.22
CA GLU A 15 -11.10 15.23 -41.36
C GLU A 15 -11.12 16.00 -42.69
N PRO A 16 -10.39 15.53 -43.71
CA PRO A 16 -10.37 16.12 -45.05
C PRO A 16 -11.65 15.77 -45.85
N ILE A 17 -12.83 15.90 -45.22
CA ILE A 17 -14.13 15.69 -45.84
C ILE A 17 -14.75 17.06 -46.13
N GLN A 18 -15.09 17.31 -47.40
CA GLN A 18 -15.68 18.58 -47.83
C GLN A 18 -17.01 18.83 -47.09
N GLY A 19 -17.14 19.98 -46.43
CA GLY A 19 -18.35 20.37 -45.69
C GLY A 19 -18.51 19.74 -44.30
N ILE A 20 -17.52 18.98 -43.79
CA ILE A 20 -17.64 18.31 -42.48
C ILE A 20 -17.82 19.25 -41.29
N ARG A 21 -17.28 20.48 -41.39
CA ARG A 21 -17.43 21.50 -40.35
C ARG A 21 -18.87 21.98 -40.20
N ASP A 22 -19.63 21.95 -41.28
CA ASP A 22 -21.02 22.45 -41.34
C ASP A 22 -22.05 21.30 -41.26
N LEU A 23 -21.58 20.05 -41.11
CA LEU A 23 -22.44 18.89 -40.99
C LEU A 23 -23.27 18.95 -39.70
N ILE A 24 -24.59 18.82 -39.85
CA ILE A 24 -25.52 18.67 -38.72
C ILE A 24 -25.64 17.17 -38.42
N GLY A 25 -24.82 16.68 -37.49
CA GLY A 25 -24.79 15.28 -37.06
C GLY A 25 -23.63 14.98 -36.10
N PRO A 26 -23.67 13.85 -35.37
CA PRO A 26 -22.58 13.46 -34.49
C PRO A 26 -21.38 13.01 -35.32
N THR A 27 -20.32 13.81 -35.31
CA THR A 27 -19.02 13.47 -35.90
C THR A 27 -18.03 12.98 -34.84
N VAL A 28 -18.46 12.89 -33.58
CA VAL A 28 -17.57 12.57 -32.47
C VAL A 28 -17.25 11.09 -32.42
N ALA A 29 -15.99 10.76 -32.19
CA ALA A 29 -15.53 9.39 -32.00
C ALA A 29 -14.82 9.27 -30.65
N THR A 30 -15.26 8.32 -29.82
CA THR A 30 -14.51 7.94 -28.62
C THR A 30 -13.49 6.88 -28.99
N VAL A 31 -12.25 7.04 -28.52
CA VAL A 31 -11.16 6.09 -28.78
C VAL A 31 -10.39 5.79 -27.48
N PRO A 32 -9.90 4.55 -27.29
CA PRO A 32 -9.02 4.23 -26.17
C PRO A 32 -7.62 4.80 -26.44
N VAL A 33 -7.03 5.36 -25.41
CA VAL A 33 -5.68 5.90 -25.40
C VAL A 33 -4.89 5.12 -24.37
N ARG A 34 -3.84 4.41 -24.82
CA ARG A 34 -2.85 3.78 -23.96
C ARG A 34 -1.63 4.70 -23.89
N VAL A 35 -1.27 5.11 -22.70
CA VAL A 35 -0.06 5.87 -22.42
C VAL A 35 0.89 4.96 -21.66
N LYS A 36 2.12 4.84 -22.14
CA LYS A 36 3.21 4.13 -21.45
C LYS A 36 4.17 5.17 -20.92
N PHE A 37 4.64 4.98 -19.69
CA PHE A 37 5.65 5.86 -19.12
C PHE A 37 6.87 5.05 -18.70
N ASP A 38 8.05 5.59 -19.03
CA ASP A 38 9.34 5.10 -18.58
C ASP A 38 9.87 6.07 -17.53
N VAL A 39 10.22 5.53 -16.36
CA VAL A 39 10.75 6.33 -15.24
C VAL A 39 12.12 6.92 -15.55
N GLY A 40 12.85 6.33 -16.50
CA GLY A 40 14.17 6.80 -16.93
C GLY A 40 14.16 7.88 -18.00
N ASP A 41 13.00 8.17 -18.61
CA ASP A 41 12.88 9.26 -19.60
C ASP A 41 12.88 10.61 -18.90
N THR A 42 13.42 11.63 -19.58
CA THR A 42 13.16 13.02 -19.22
C THR A 42 11.72 13.41 -19.53
N VAL A 43 11.18 14.42 -18.85
CA VAL A 43 9.85 14.96 -19.14
C VAL A 43 9.74 15.40 -20.59
N GLN A 44 10.78 16.04 -21.14
CA GLN A 44 10.78 16.47 -22.53
C GLN A 44 10.66 15.28 -23.50
N GLU A 45 11.53 14.26 -23.35
CA GLU A 45 11.49 13.07 -24.20
C GLU A 45 10.14 12.35 -24.11
N TYR A 46 9.57 12.28 -22.91
CA TYR A 46 8.25 11.68 -22.69
C TYR A 46 7.13 12.46 -23.40
N LEU A 47 7.13 13.79 -23.32
CA LEU A 47 6.14 14.64 -24.00
C LEU A 47 6.28 14.56 -25.53
N GLU A 48 7.50 14.50 -26.05
CA GLU A 48 7.77 14.30 -27.49
C GLU A 48 7.26 12.94 -27.98
N LYS A 49 7.53 11.86 -27.24
CA LYS A 49 6.98 10.52 -27.54
C LYS A 49 5.45 10.54 -27.54
N LEU A 50 4.83 11.16 -26.52
CA LEU A 50 3.37 11.30 -26.44
C LEU A 50 2.78 12.12 -27.60
N GLN A 51 3.47 13.18 -28.04
CA GLN A 51 3.05 13.98 -29.17
C GLN A 51 3.09 13.17 -30.46
N ASN A 52 4.20 12.46 -30.72
CA ASN A 52 4.36 11.60 -31.90
C ASN A 52 3.28 10.50 -31.94
N ASP A 53 3.07 9.81 -30.81
CA ASP A 53 2.00 8.80 -30.67
C ASP A 53 0.61 9.40 -30.94
N SER A 54 0.39 10.66 -30.55
CA SER A 54 -0.87 11.37 -30.82
C SER A 54 -1.05 11.74 -32.28
N GLU A 55 0.03 12.04 -33.00
CA GLU A 55 0.01 12.36 -34.43
C GLU A 55 -0.26 11.12 -35.29
N GLU A 56 0.41 10.00 -35.01
CA GLU A 56 0.16 8.73 -35.72
C GLU A 56 -1.29 8.26 -35.58
N ARG A 57 -1.90 8.47 -34.40
CA ARG A 57 -3.29 8.11 -34.12
C ARG A 57 -4.32 8.92 -34.88
N LYS A 58 -4.01 10.16 -35.31
CA LYS A 58 -4.96 11.02 -36.05
C LYS A 58 -5.50 10.30 -37.28
N SER A 59 -4.65 9.57 -38.00
CA SER A 59 -4.99 8.80 -39.19
C SER A 59 -6.04 7.70 -38.95
N PHE A 60 -6.28 7.32 -37.70
CA PHE A 60 -7.22 6.27 -37.31
C PHE A 60 -8.36 6.79 -36.42
N GLY A 61 -8.48 8.11 -36.23
CA GLY A 61 -9.40 8.74 -35.27
C GLY A 61 -10.89 8.47 -35.53
N GLN A 62 -11.25 8.04 -36.75
CA GLN A 62 -12.61 7.66 -37.14
C GLN A 62 -12.97 6.21 -36.80
N CYS A 63 -12.00 5.41 -36.36
CA CYS A 63 -12.25 4.06 -35.88
C CYS A 63 -12.88 4.16 -34.48
N GLY A 64 -14.21 4.29 -34.40
CA GLY A 64 -14.91 4.35 -33.12
C GLY A 64 -14.76 3.07 -32.28
N LEU A 65 -15.07 3.15 -30.98
CA LEU A 65 -14.93 2.03 -30.02
C LEU A 65 -15.44 0.69 -30.53
N HIS A 66 -16.60 0.66 -31.18
CA HIS A 66 -17.19 -0.56 -31.68
C HIS A 66 -16.31 -1.25 -32.74
N ALA A 67 -15.71 -0.48 -33.65
CA ALA A 67 -14.81 -1.03 -34.67
C ALA A 67 -13.50 -1.53 -34.03
N ILE A 68 -12.92 -0.74 -33.13
CA ILE A 68 -11.69 -1.11 -32.41
C ILE A 68 -11.89 -2.41 -31.61
N SER A 69 -13.00 -2.52 -30.88
CA SER A 69 -13.30 -3.69 -30.03
C SER A 69 -13.41 -5.03 -30.79
N LYS A 70 -13.58 -4.99 -32.12
CA LYS A 70 -13.70 -6.19 -32.97
C LYS A 70 -12.38 -6.64 -33.56
N LEU A 71 -11.30 -5.85 -33.44
CA LEU A 71 -10.00 -6.17 -34.02
C LEU A 71 -9.31 -7.34 -33.32
N SER A 72 -9.43 -7.40 -31.99
CA SER A 72 -8.86 -8.48 -31.17
C SER A 72 -9.45 -8.45 -29.75
N ASP A 73 -9.24 -9.53 -28.99
CA ASP A 73 -9.60 -9.57 -27.57
C ASP A 73 -8.83 -8.51 -26.75
N ASP A 74 -7.59 -8.19 -27.13
CA ASP A 74 -6.80 -7.13 -26.52
C ASP A 74 -7.40 -5.75 -26.78
N ALA A 75 -7.84 -5.49 -28.01
CA ALA A 75 -8.50 -4.24 -28.37
C ALA A 75 -9.85 -4.09 -27.64
N LYS A 76 -10.59 -5.19 -27.49
CA LYS A 76 -11.83 -5.24 -26.69
C LYS A 76 -11.57 -4.90 -25.22
N ARG A 77 -10.49 -5.44 -24.63
CA ARG A 77 -10.06 -5.10 -23.26
C ARG A 77 -9.69 -3.62 -23.16
N ALA A 78 -8.93 -3.09 -24.13
CA ALA A 78 -8.55 -1.68 -24.16
C ALA A 78 -9.77 -0.73 -24.28
N CYS A 79 -10.85 -1.15 -24.94
CA CYS A 79 -12.11 -0.39 -25.01
C CYS A 79 -12.95 -0.42 -23.72
N SER A 80 -12.59 -1.25 -22.73
CA SER A 80 -13.35 -1.42 -21.48
C SER A 80 -12.90 -0.46 -20.37
N PHE A 81 -12.38 0.72 -20.72
CA PHE A 81 -11.97 1.74 -19.76
C PHE A 81 -13.17 2.36 -19.03
N GLN A 82 -12.93 2.85 -17.80
CA GLN A 82 -13.94 3.49 -16.95
C GLN A 82 -13.69 4.98 -16.73
N THR A 83 -12.60 5.50 -17.30
CA THR A 83 -12.20 6.91 -17.23
C THR A 83 -12.25 7.52 -18.62
N LEU A 84 -12.98 8.61 -18.76
CA LEU A 84 -13.01 9.45 -19.95
C LEU A 84 -12.27 10.76 -19.67
N PHE A 85 -11.25 11.07 -20.45
CA PHE A 85 -10.44 12.28 -20.32
C PHE A 85 -10.53 13.09 -21.61
N VAL A 86 -11.06 14.31 -21.51
CA VAL A 86 -11.36 15.15 -22.67
C VAL A 86 -10.74 16.52 -22.48
N VAL A 87 -10.00 16.98 -23.49
CA VAL A 87 -9.42 18.32 -23.54
C VAL A 87 -10.09 19.10 -24.66
N GLN A 88 -10.66 20.26 -24.34
CA GLN A 88 -11.35 21.11 -25.30
C GLN A 88 -10.88 22.56 -25.19
N PRO A 89 -10.83 23.30 -26.31
CA PRO A 89 -10.75 24.75 -26.23
C PRO A 89 -11.96 25.27 -25.45
N GLY A 90 -11.74 26.20 -24.53
CA GLY A 90 -12.83 26.74 -23.73
C GLY A 90 -13.74 27.65 -24.55
N GLU A 91 -15.04 27.54 -24.33
CA GLU A 91 -16.03 28.49 -24.84
C GLU A 91 -16.08 29.72 -23.93
N GLU A 92 -16.02 30.91 -24.52
CA GLU A 92 -16.32 32.16 -23.82
C GLU A 92 -17.82 32.24 -23.52
N SER A 93 -18.29 31.70 -22.39
CA SER A 93 -19.58 32.11 -21.85
C SER A 93 -19.75 31.97 -20.34
N HIS A 94 -20.13 33.12 -19.78
CA HIS A 94 -20.79 33.45 -18.50
C HIS A 94 -20.17 32.97 -17.17
N ALA A 95 -19.28 33.84 -16.67
CA ALA A 95 -19.20 34.32 -15.29
C ALA A 95 -19.28 33.29 -14.14
N VAL A 96 -18.11 32.84 -13.67
CA VAL A 96 -17.90 32.55 -12.25
C VAL A 96 -16.84 33.51 -11.73
N ARG A 97 -17.29 34.61 -11.11
CA ARG A 97 -16.46 35.42 -10.23
C ARG A 97 -16.28 34.61 -8.95
N ASN A 98 -15.11 34.00 -8.76
CA ASN A 98 -14.45 33.78 -7.46
C ASN A 98 -13.15 32.98 -7.65
N GLY A 99 -12.01 33.69 -7.69
CA GLY A 99 -10.67 33.16 -7.42
C GLY A 99 -10.14 32.05 -8.34
N VAL A 100 -8.83 32.04 -8.56
CA VAL A 100 -8.14 30.87 -9.13
C VAL A 100 -8.13 29.77 -8.05
N GLY A 101 -8.63 28.57 -8.37
CA GLY A 101 -8.55 27.39 -7.48
C GLY A 101 -9.78 27.09 -6.59
N ALA A 102 -10.94 27.75 -6.80
CA ALA A 102 -12.15 27.47 -6.01
C ALA A 102 -12.90 26.22 -6.50
N TRP A 103 -13.10 25.25 -5.60
CA TRP A 103 -13.94 24.09 -5.82
C TRP A 103 -15.42 24.48 -5.81
N GLN A 104 -16.11 24.31 -6.94
CA GLN A 104 -17.55 24.52 -7.01
C GLN A 104 -18.24 23.25 -7.49
N ARG A 105 -19.22 22.79 -6.71
CA ARG A 105 -20.15 21.77 -7.18
C ARG A 105 -21.07 22.44 -8.20
N VAL A 106 -20.82 22.19 -9.47
CA VAL A 106 -21.69 22.63 -10.56
C VAL A 106 -22.56 21.43 -10.93
N GLU A 107 -23.88 21.56 -10.82
CA GLU A 107 -24.81 20.68 -11.54
C GLU A 107 -24.73 21.06 -13.02
N ALA A 108 -23.64 20.65 -13.66
CA ALA A 108 -23.55 20.72 -15.10
C ALA A 108 -24.34 19.54 -15.65
N ASP A 109 -25.18 19.79 -16.65
CA ASP A 109 -25.87 18.76 -17.43
C ASP A 109 -24.87 18.05 -18.35
N ILE A 110 -23.83 17.49 -17.73
CA ILE A 110 -22.91 16.54 -18.33
C ILE A 110 -23.72 15.25 -18.34
N GLY A 111 -24.63 15.12 -19.30
CA GLY A 111 -25.64 14.06 -19.33
C GLY A 111 -25.06 12.71 -18.89
N ARG A 112 -25.82 11.96 -18.08
CA ARG A 112 -25.43 10.69 -17.44
C ARG A 112 -24.27 10.00 -18.17
N SER A 113 -23.06 10.17 -17.66
CA SER A 113 -21.88 9.54 -18.26
C SER A 113 -21.99 8.03 -18.09
N SER A 114 -21.76 7.29 -19.18
CA SER A 114 -21.68 5.83 -19.16
C SER A 114 -20.38 5.32 -18.51
N TYR A 115 -19.54 6.22 -18.00
CA TYR A 115 -18.22 5.95 -17.43
C TYR A 115 -18.20 6.34 -15.95
N ALA A 116 -17.48 5.56 -15.13
CA ALA A 116 -17.36 5.81 -13.69
C ALA A 116 -16.75 7.19 -13.37
N LEU A 117 -15.81 7.66 -14.20
CA LEU A 117 -15.16 8.97 -14.06
C LEU A 117 -15.02 9.66 -15.42
N THR A 118 -15.41 10.92 -15.49
CA THR A 118 -15.20 11.79 -16.66
C THR A 118 -14.50 13.05 -16.21
N ILE A 119 -13.33 13.34 -16.78
CA ILE A 119 -12.54 14.55 -16.55
C ILE A 119 -12.55 15.37 -17.82
N GLN A 120 -13.03 16.61 -17.73
CA GLN A 120 -13.05 17.57 -18.82
C GLN A 120 -12.17 18.76 -18.49
N CYS A 121 -11.21 19.04 -19.35
CA CYS A 121 -10.29 20.17 -19.25
C CYS A 121 -10.66 21.20 -20.33
N PHE A 122 -11.07 22.38 -19.90
CA PHE A 122 -11.33 23.53 -20.76
C PHE A 122 -10.12 24.46 -20.73
N LEU A 123 -9.47 24.64 -21.87
CA LEU A 123 -8.28 25.48 -22.04
C LEU A 123 -8.69 26.90 -22.43
N ASN A 124 -8.41 27.89 -21.57
CA ASN A 124 -8.63 29.31 -21.85
C ASN A 124 -7.30 30.08 -21.93
N ARG A 125 -7.34 31.29 -22.49
CA ARG A 125 -6.15 32.18 -22.55
C ARG A 125 -5.58 32.55 -21.18
N THR A 126 -6.41 32.55 -20.14
CA THR A 126 -6.06 32.98 -18.78
C THR A 126 -5.92 31.83 -17.78
N GLY A 127 -6.09 30.58 -18.21
CA GLY A 127 -5.98 29.40 -17.35
C GLY A 127 -6.79 28.20 -17.82
N THR A 128 -6.75 27.14 -17.02
CA THR A 128 -7.45 25.87 -17.31
C THR A 128 -8.55 25.63 -16.30
N ARG A 129 -9.75 25.27 -16.78
CA ARG A 129 -10.85 24.82 -15.92
C ARG A 129 -10.99 23.31 -16.04
N VAL A 130 -10.90 22.60 -14.92
CA VAL A 130 -11.07 21.15 -14.86
C VAL A 130 -12.40 20.82 -14.19
N VAL A 131 -13.21 19.98 -14.82
CA VAL A 131 -14.50 19.50 -14.31
C VAL A 131 -14.47 17.99 -14.24
N ALA A 132 -14.83 17.41 -13.09
CA ALA A 132 -14.95 15.98 -12.90
C ALA A 132 -16.41 15.60 -12.65
N ALA A 133 -16.95 14.70 -13.48
CA ALA A 133 -18.22 14.04 -13.27
C ALA A 133 -17.97 12.56 -12.94
N PHE A 134 -18.64 12.02 -11.94
CA PHE A 134 -18.40 10.64 -11.50
C PHE A 134 -19.66 10.00 -10.93
N ASP A 135 -19.70 8.67 -10.97
CA ASP A 135 -20.74 7.87 -10.32
C ASP A 135 -20.40 7.70 -8.83
N SER A 136 -21.22 8.30 -7.94
CA SER A 136 -21.02 8.23 -6.49
C SER A 136 -21.24 6.82 -5.90
N SER A 137 -21.82 5.89 -6.65
CA SER A 137 -21.90 4.48 -6.25
C SER A 137 -20.59 3.72 -6.49
N VAL A 138 -19.73 4.23 -7.39
CA VAL A 138 -18.42 3.64 -7.74
C VAL A 138 -17.27 4.39 -7.07
N LEU A 139 -17.34 5.73 -7.01
CA LEU A 139 -16.28 6.60 -6.51
C LEU A 139 -16.79 7.54 -5.41
N GLU A 140 -16.09 7.54 -4.28
CA GLU A 140 -16.35 8.48 -3.19
C GLU A 140 -15.90 9.90 -3.56
N THR A 141 -16.68 10.92 -3.17
CA THR A 141 -16.41 12.32 -3.53
C THR A 141 -15.02 12.80 -3.12
N TRP A 142 -14.56 12.46 -1.92
CA TRP A 142 -13.24 12.90 -1.44
C TRP A 142 -12.10 12.30 -2.28
N ARG A 143 -12.27 11.10 -2.86
CA ARG A 143 -11.26 10.48 -3.73
C ARG A 143 -11.13 11.26 -5.03
N VAL A 144 -12.26 11.63 -5.64
CA VAL A 144 -12.26 12.42 -6.88
C VAL A 144 -11.69 13.81 -6.64
N GLN A 145 -12.04 14.46 -5.52
CA GLN A 145 -11.44 15.73 -5.14
C GLN A 145 -9.91 15.62 -5.02
N ARG A 146 -9.42 14.58 -4.33
CA ARG A 146 -7.99 14.33 -4.17
C ARG A 146 -7.30 14.05 -5.52
N LEU A 147 -7.89 13.24 -6.39
CA LEU A 147 -7.35 12.94 -7.72
C LEU A 147 -7.15 14.20 -8.56
N ILE A 148 -8.12 15.10 -8.55
CA ILE A 148 -8.02 16.36 -9.30
C ILE A 148 -7.02 17.32 -8.65
N GLN A 149 -6.94 17.38 -7.31
CA GLN A 149 -5.88 18.15 -6.63
C GLN A 149 -4.49 17.66 -7.05
N GLN A 150 -4.28 16.34 -7.10
CA GLN A 150 -3.03 15.73 -7.56
C GLN A 150 -2.76 16.03 -9.03
N LEU A 151 -3.78 15.94 -9.90
CA LEU A 151 -3.66 16.31 -11.30
C LEU A 151 -3.22 17.77 -11.47
N CYS A 152 -3.87 18.72 -10.79
CA CYS A 152 -3.50 20.13 -10.83
C CYS A 152 -2.07 20.35 -10.33
N PHE A 153 -1.69 19.68 -9.24
CA PHE A 153 -0.36 19.78 -8.67
C PHE A 153 0.72 19.28 -9.65
N VAL A 154 0.52 18.12 -10.29
CA VAL A 154 1.45 17.61 -11.30
C VAL A 154 1.54 18.54 -12.51
N VAL A 155 0.41 19.09 -12.98
CA VAL A 155 0.40 20.06 -14.09
C VAL A 155 1.16 21.34 -13.74
N GLU A 156 1.01 21.85 -12.51
CA GLU A 156 1.78 23.00 -12.04
C GLU A 156 3.28 22.72 -11.98
N GLN A 157 3.68 21.53 -11.52
CA GLN A 157 5.09 21.13 -11.50
C GLN A 157 5.67 21.04 -12.92
N LEU A 158 4.96 20.37 -13.83
CA LEU A 158 5.36 20.28 -15.24
C LEU A 158 5.46 21.66 -15.90
N SER A 159 4.57 22.60 -15.53
CA SER A 159 4.60 23.97 -16.07
C SER A 159 5.80 24.81 -15.58
N ARG A 160 6.44 24.40 -14.48
CA ARG A 160 7.64 25.06 -13.92
C ARG A 160 8.94 24.33 -14.28
N SER A 161 8.83 23.12 -14.82
CA SER A 161 9.96 22.31 -15.28
C SER A 161 10.55 22.92 -16.56
N ASP A 162 11.87 22.77 -16.71
CA ASP A 162 12.58 23.07 -17.96
C ASP A 162 12.67 21.85 -18.89
N GLY A 163 11.98 20.76 -18.55
CA GLY A 163 11.92 19.52 -19.30
C GLY A 163 13.06 18.53 -19.02
N SER A 164 14.10 18.94 -18.28
CA SER A 164 15.31 18.14 -18.04
C SER A 164 15.20 17.12 -16.91
N GLN A 165 14.22 17.31 -16.01
CA GLN A 165 13.95 16.37 -14.92
C GLN A 165 13.43 15.03 -15.43
N LEU A 166 13.67 13.97 -14.66
CA LEU A 166 13.18 12.64 -14.99
C LEU A 166 11.68 12.52 -14.67
N VAL A 167 10.97 11.69 -15.42
CA VAL A 167 9.57 11.37 -15.13
C VAL A 167 9.41 10.78 -13.73
N SER A 168 10.42 10.03 -13.24
CA SER A 168 10.44 9.52 -11.86
C SER A 168 10.29 10.58 -10.79
N ASP A 169 10.76 11.81 -11.05
CA ASP A 169 10.75 12.89 -10.06
C ASP A 169 9.33 13.45 -9.83
N PHE A 170 8.40 13.15 -10.74
CA PHE A 170 6.99 13.53 -10.68
C PHE A 170 6.10 12.35 -10.24
N ILE A 171 6.63 11.12 -10.19
CA ILE A 171 5.92 9.94 -9.74
C ILE A 171 6.03 9.83 -8.22
N GLY A 172 4.88 9.69 -7.54
CA GLY A 172 4.83 9.58 -6.08
C GLY A 172 4.96 10.91 -5.35
N VAL A 173 4.85 12.05 -6.04
CA VAL A 173 4.81 13.34 -5.35
C VAL A 173 3.51 13.44 -4.56
N VAL A 174 3.63 13.27 -3.26
CA VAL A 174 2.56 13.46 -2.31
C VAL A 174 2.33 14.97 -2.19
N ALA A 175 1.14 15.44 -2.57
CA ALA A 175 0.77 16.83 -2.36
C ALA A 175 0.98 17.23 -0.89
N ALA A 176 1.38 18.48 -0.63
CA ALA A 176 1.67 18.94 0.74
C ALA A 176 0.49 18.67 1.71
N ASP A 177 -0.75 18.81 1.24
CA ASP A 177 -1.97 18.50 2.00
C ASP A 177 -2.07 17.02 2.38
N ASP A 178 -1.62 16.12 1.51
CA ASP A 178 -1.63 14.69 1.78
C ASP A 178 -0.56 14.31 2.80
N LEU A 179 0.63 14.92 2.74
CA LEU A 179 1.65 14.77 3.78
C LEU A 179 1.12 15.26 5.12
N GLN A 180 0.46 16.43 5.17
CA GLN A 180 -0.14 16.94 6.40
C GLN A 180 -1.17 15.97 7.00
N LYS A 181 -2.00 15.32 6.16
CA LYS A 181 -2.94 14.29 6.62
C LYS A 181 -2.21 13.08 7.19
N ILE A 182 -1.17 12.59 6.52
CA ILE A 182 -0.35 11.48 7.01
C ILE A 182 0.29 11.83 8.36
N TRP A 183 0.86 13.02 8.49
CA TRP A 183 1.42 13.50 9.75
C TRP A 183 0.36 13.61 10.85
N LYS A 184 -0.84 14.09 10.53
CA LYS A 184 -1.95 14.15 11.48
C LYS A 184 -2.38 12.77 11.98
N TRP A 185 -2.41 11.76 11.10
CA TRP A 185 -2.72 10.38 11.49
C TRP A 185 -1.67 9.79 12.44
N ASN A 186 -0.41 10.20 12.29
CA ASN A 186 0.71 9.73 13.10
C ASN A 186 1.09 10.70 14.23
N ALA A 187 0.25 11.70 14.54
CA ALA A 187 0.60 12.75 15.49
C ALA A 187 0.65 12.27 16.94
N ALA A 188 -0.14 11.26 17.28
CA ALA A 188 -0.19 10.69 18.62
C ALA A 188 0.82 9.54 18.75
N VAL A 189 1.98 9.83 19.35
CA VAL A 189 2.98 8.82 19.71
C VAL A 189 2.92 8.61 21.22
N PRO A 190 2.48 7.43 21.70
CA PRO A 190 2.50 7.11 23.13
C PRO A 190 3.91 7.23 23.70
N ALA A 191 4.03 7.75 24.92
CA ALA A 191 5.32 7.83 25.59
C ALA A 191 5.90 6.42 25.81
N PRO A 192 7.19 6.19 25.54
CA PRO A 192 7.81 4.92 25.82
C PRO A 192 7.86 4.67 27.34
N VAL A 193 7.63 3.43 27.74
CA VAL A 193 7.85 2.99 29.12
C VAL A 193 9.20 2.26 29.15
N GLU A 194 10.20 2.87 29.78
CA GLU A 194 11.55 2.30 29.92
C GLU A 194 11.60 1.24 31.02
N THR A 195 10.87 0.14 30.82
CA THR A 195 10.88 -1.02 31.72
C THR A 195 10.91 -2.31 30.93
N ARG A 196 11.33 -3.39 31.59
CA ARG A 196 11.38 -4.72 30.99
C ARG A 196 10.12 -5.48 31.38
N ILE A 197 9.61 -6.29 30.47
CA ILE A 197 8.36 -7.06 30.69
C ILE A 197 8.48 -7.93 31.95
N TYR A 198 9.63 -8.56 32.17
CA TYR A 198 9.85 -9.41 33.35
C TYR A 198 9.98 -8.61 34.66
N ASP A 199 10.37 -7.34 34.62
CA ASP A 199 10.43 -6.48 35.82
C ASP A 199 9.00 -6.19 36.29
N PHE A 200 8.08 -5.90 35.37
CA PHE A 200 6.65 -5.71 35.67
C PHE A 200 6.01 -6.96 36.28
N ILE A 201 6.32 -8.14 35.74
CA ILE A 201 5.82 -9.42 36.29
C ILE A 201 6.41 -9.69 37.68
N SER A 202 7.71 -9.43 37.87
CA SER A 202 8.39 -9.60 39.16
C SER A 202 7.85 -8.64 40.23
N GLU A 203 7.49 -7.42 39.85
CA GLU A 203 6.84 -6.45 40.72
C GLU A 203 5.45 -6.92 41.13
N ASN A 204 4.64 -7.42 40.20
CA ASN A 204 3.35 -8.03 40.52
C ASN A 204 3.49 -9.25 41.43
N ALA A 205 4.55 -10.06 41.29
CA ALA A 205 4.82 -11.17 42.19
C ALA A 205 5.14 -10.74 43.62
N ARG A 206 5.73 -9.55 43.82
CA ARG A 206 5.92 -8.97 45.16
C ARG A 206 4.64 -8.37 45.72
N ASN A 207 3.87 -7.68 44.89
CA ASN A 207 2.67 -6.94 45.31
C ASN A 207 1.44 -7.86 45.52
N GLN A 208 1.29 -8.90 44.70
CA GLN A 208 0.14 -9.81 44.69
C GLN A 208 0.60 -11.28 44.54
N PRO A 209 1.39 -11.81 45.49
CA PRO A 209 2.05 -13.11 45.35
C PRO A 209 1.08 -14.28 45.16
N LEU A 210 -0.10 -14.22 45.79
CA LEU A 210 -1.12 -15.28 45.76
C LEU A 210 -2.14 -15.12 44.63
N ALA A 211 -2.09 -14.01 43.86
CA ALA A 211 -3.02 -13.82 42.76
C ALA A 211 -2.70 -14.79 41.60
N PRO A 212 -3.73 -15.30 40.90
CA PRO A 212 -3.53 -16.19 39.76
C PRO A 212 -2.85 -15.43 38.60
N ALA A 213 -1.74 -15.97 38.11
CA ALA A 213 -1.00 -15.42 36.97
C ALA A 213 -1.22 -16.22 35.68
N ILE A 214 -1.29 -17.56 35.80
CA ILE A 214 -1.54 -18.47 34.68
C ILE A 214 -2.66 -19.42 35.07
N CYS A 215 -3.62 -19.59 34.16
CA CYS A 215 -4.66 -20.61 34.22
C CYS A 215 -4.63 -21.38 32.89
N ALA A 216 -4.03 -22.57 32.90
CA ALA A 216 -3.90 -23.43 31.73
C ALA A 216 -4.54 -24.81 31.99
N TRP A 217 -4.70 -25.60 30.93
CA TRP A 217 -5.29 -26.94 31.05
C TRP A 217 -4.40 -27.92 31.84
N ASP A 218 -3.09 -27.66 31.87
CA ASP A 218 -2.07 -28.48 32.54
C ASP A 218 -1.67 -27.95 33.92
N GLY A 219 -2.30 -26.87 34.38
CA GLY A 219 -2.14 -26.35 35.74
C GLY A 219 -2.36 -24.84 35.85
N GLU A 220 -2.31 -24.38 37.10
CA GLU A 220 -2.43 -22.97 37.46
C GLU A 220 -1.18 -22.54 38.22
N LEU A 221 -0.73 -21.31 37.99
CA LEU A 221 0.38 -20.70 38.72
C LEU A 221 -0.04 -19.34 39.27
N THR A 222 0.27 -19.10 40.53
CA THR A 222 0.25 -17.76 41.12
C THR A 222 1.43 -16.93 40.62
N TYR A 223 1.39 -15.61 40.79
CA TYR A 223 2.51 -14.75 40.42
C TYR A 223 3.81 -15.14 41.14
N ALA A 224 3.75 -15.49 42.43
CA ALA A 224 4.94 -15.92 43.18
C ALA A 224 5.54 -17.23 42.61
N GLN A 225 4.70 -18.19 42.21
CA GLN A 225 5.15 -19.44 41.61
C GLN A 225 5.74 -19.24 40.22
N LEU A 226 5.08 -18.43 39.37
CA LEU A 226 5.59 -18.09 38.04
C LEU A 226 6.95 -17.40 38.13
N ASP A 227 7.07 -16.42 39.04
CA ASP A 227 8.33 -15.70 39.26
C ASP A 227 9.44 -16.63 39.72
N SER A 228 9.18 -17.48 40.73
CA SER A 228 10.17 -18.43 41.25
C SER A 228 10.61 -19.45 40.20
N LEU A 229 9.67 -20.07 39.48
CA LEU A 229 9.98 -21.09 38.47
C LEU A 229 10.76 -20.49 37.28
N SER A 230 10.37 -19.30 36.82
CA SER A 230 11.08 -18.62 35.74
C SER A 230 12.48 -18.15 36.15
N THR A 231 12.66 -17.68 37.39
CA THR A 231 13.98 -17.32 37.92
C THR A 231 14.91 -18.54 38.02
N GLN A 232 14.41 -19.67 38.53
CA GLN A 232 15.20 -20.91 38.59
C GLN A 232 15.63 -21.39 37.20
N LEU A 233 14.75 -21.27 36.20
CA LEU A 233 15.11 -21.58 34.82
C LEU A 233 16.15 -20.59 34.28
N ALA A 234 15.99 -19.29 34.56
CA ALA A 234 16.94 -18.26 34.12
C ALA A 234 18.35 -18.55 34.64
N ASP A 235 18.51 -18.89 35.93
CA ASP A 235 19.81 -19.21 36.52
C ASP A 235 20.49 -20.40 35.82
N ARG A 236 19.70 -21.42 35.44
CA ARG A 236 20.19 -22.58 34.69
C ARG A 236 20.57 -22.21 33.27
N LEU A 237 19.80 -21.35 32.61
CA LEU A 237 20.11 -20.86 31.26
C LEU A 237 21.39 -20.02 31.24
N VAL A 238 21.57 -19.13 32.23
CA VAL A 238 22.82 -18.37 32.39
C VAL A 238 24.01 -19.30 32.60
N SER A 239 23.86 -20.31 33.46
CA SER A 239 24.89 -21.34 33.67
C SER A 239 25.20 -22.16 32.40
N SER A 240 24.26 -22.21 31.45
CA SER A 240 24.39 -22.89 30.16
C SER A 240 24.87 -21.96 29.03
N GLY A 241 25.28 -20.74 29.35
CA GLY A 241 25.86 -19.78 28.40
C GLY A 241 24.88 -18.78 27.79
N VAL A 242 23.61 -18.75 28.23
CA VAL A 242 22.65 -17.74 27.76
C VAL A 242 22.99 -16.38 28.35
N ARG A 243 23.06 -15.38 27.49
CA ARG A 243 23.33 -13.97 27.80
C ARG A 243 22.60 -13.08 26.80
N GLN A 244 22.86 -11.77 26.85
CA GLN A 244 22.33 -10.81 25.87
C GLN A 244 22.60 -11.27 24.44
N GLU A 245 21.59 -11.09 23.57
CA GLU A 245 21.62 -11.44 22.14
C GLU A 245 21.66 -12.95 21.82
N VAL A 246 21.65 -13.82 22.83
CA VAL A 246 21.54 -15.27 22.61
C VAL A 246 20.10 -15.66 22.33
N LEU A 247 19.88 -16.32 21.19
CA LEU A 247 18.59 -16.90 20.81
C LEU A 247 18.41 -18.29 21.43
N VAL A 248 17.31 -18.49 22.16
CA VAL A 248 16.98 -19.75 22.84
C VAL A 248 15.67 -20.31 22.27
N PRO A 249 15.74 -21.40 21.48
CA PRO A 249 14.54 -22.01 20.94
C PRO A 249 13.71 -22.71 22.02
N LEU A 250 12.40 -22.54 21.93
CA LEU A 250 11.41 -23.12 22.84
C LEU A 250 10.53 -24.11 22.08
N CYS A 251 10.67 -25.40 22.39
CA CYS A 251 9.92 -26.50 21.80
C CYS A 251 8.85 -27.02 22.78
N PHE A 252 7.73 -26.30 22.87
CA PHE A 252 6.63 -26.61 23.80
C PHE A 252 5.30 -26.68 23.06
N GLU A 253 4.43 -27.58 23.52
CA GLU A 253 2.99 -27.48 23.31
C GLU A 253 2.41 -26.27 24.06
N LYS A 254 1.21 -25.84 23.68
CA LYS A 254 0.46 -24.83 24.44
C LYS A 254 0.24 -25.33 25.88
N SER A 255 0.98 -24.79 26.84
CA SER A 255 1.09 -25.26 28.23
C SER A 255 1.46 -24.10 29.16
N MET A 256 1.22 -24.22 30.47
CA MET A 256 1.71 -23.23 31.43
C MET A 256 3.24 -23.09 31.39
N TRP A 257 3.95 -24.16 31.04
CA TRP A 257 5.41 -24.21 30.96
C TRP A 257 5.98 -23.34 29.84
N MET A 258 5.24 -23.09 28.76
CA MET A 258 5.70 -22.18 27.71
C MET A 258 5.88 -20.76 28.24
N ALA A 259 4.97 -20.28 29.09
CA ALA A 259 5.07 -18.96 29.71
C ALA A 259 6.24 -18.90 30.72
N VAL A 260 6.44 -19.96 31.51
CA VAL A 260 7.61 -20.08 32.40
C VAL A 260 8.91 -20.03 31.59
N ALA A 261 8.96 -20.74 30.46
CA ALA A 261 10.13 -20.80 29.58
C ALA A 261 10.44 -19.45 28.94
N MET A 262 9.44 -18.78 28.36
CA MET A 262 9.58 -17.42 27.81
C MET A 262 10.12 -16.45 28.85
N LEU A 263 9.55 -16.46 30.06
CA LEU A 263 9.96 -15.56 31.13
C LEU A 263 11.37 -15.88 31.64
N GLY A 264 11.72 -17.16 31.76
CA GLY A 264 13.07 -17.59 32.15
C GLY A 264 14.14 -17.16 31.15
N VAL A 265 13.87 -17.31 29.83
CA VAL A 265 14.79 -16.83 28.78
C VAL A 265 14.95 -15.31 28.82
N MET A 266 13.86 -14.56 28.99
CA MET A 266 13.92 -13.11 29.11
C MET A 266 14.73 -12.67 30.34
N LYS A 267 14.54 -13.35 31.48
CA LYS A 267 15.28 -13.08 32.73
C LYS A 267 16.76 -13.45 32.63
N SER A 268 17.14 -14.46 31.84
CA SER A 268 18.56 -14.77 31.55
C SER A 268 19.20 -13.78 30.57
N GLY A 269 18.46 -12.79 30.08
CA GLY A 269 18.93 -11.80 29.10
C GLY A 269 18.88 -12.28 27.65
N GLY A 270 18.43 -13.51 27.40
CA GLY A 270 18.29 -14.05 26.05
C GLY A 270 16.99 -13.63 25.37
N ALA A 271 16.87 -13.94 24.09
CA ALA A 271 15.62 -13.83 23.34
C ALA A 271 15.11 -15.23 22.99
N PHE A 272 13.82 -15.49 23.20
CA PHE A 272 13.25 -16.80 22.92
C PHE A 272 12.77 -16.90 21.47
N VAL A 273 12.91 -18.09 20.88
CA VAL A 273 12.39 -18.41 19.55
C VAL A 273 11.35 -19.53 19.67
N PRO A 274 10.04 -19.23 19.61
CA PRO A 274 9.02 -20.25 19.73
C PRO A 274 9.02 -21.16 18.49
N LEU A 275 9.22 -22.45 18.68
CA LEU A 275 9.15 -23.45 17.62
C LEU A 275 7.79 -24.16 17.64
N ASP A 276 7.12 -24.18 16.50
CA ASP A 276 5.83 -24.84 16.36
C ASP A 276 6.01 -26.36 16.19
N VAL A 277 5.75 -27.08 17.27
CA VAL A 277 5.87 -28.54 17.32
C VAL A 277 4.80 -29.29 16.51
N SER A 278 3.79 -28.58 15.97
CA SER A 278 2.80 -29.16 15.05
C SER A 278 3.23 -29.15 13.58
N GLN A 279 4.28 -28.40 13.25
CA GLN A 279 4.82 -28.31 11.88
C GLN A 279 5.81 -29.45 11.61
N ALA A 280 6.07 -29.69 10.32
CA ALA A 280 7.05 -30.69 9.90
C ALA A 280 8.45 -30.38 10.46
N ALA A 281 9.16 -31.42 10.89
CA ALA A 281 10.48 -31.31 11.54
C ALA A 281 11.51 -30.54 10.69
N ASP A 282 11.39 -30.58 9.36
CA ASP A 282 12.28 -29.85 8.45
C ASP A 282 12.25 -28.35 8.67
N ARG A 283 11.10 -27.76 9.02
CA ARG A 283 11.01 -26.33 9.30
C ARG A 283 11.71 -25.93 10.60
N ALA A 284 11.59 -26.77 11.63
CA ALA A 284 12.35 -26.58 12.86
C ALA A 284 13.86 -26.72 12.59
N ARG A 285 14.27 -27.66 11.73
CA ARG A 285 15.68 -27.83 11.33
C ARG A 285 16.23 -26.56 10.69
N LEU A 286 15.54 -26.00 9.69
CA LEU A 286 15.99 -24.77 9.01
C LEU A 286 16.20 -23.61 9.99
N ILE A 287 15.29 -23.43 10.95
CA ILE A 287 15.42 -22.37 11.96
C ILE A 287 16.63 -22.62 12.87
N LEU A 288 16.83 -23.87 13.30
CA LEU A 288 17.97 -24.23 14.17
C LEU A 288 19.32 -24.12 13.44
N GLU A 289 19.37 -24.46 12.16
CA GLU A 289 20.54 -24.28 11.30
C GLU A 289 20.86 -22.80 11.08
N GLU A 290 19.86 -21.92 11.01
CA GLU A 290 20.08 -20.47 10.84
C GLU A 290 20.57 -19.79 12.12
N ILE A 291 20.06 -20.19 13.29
CA ILE A 291 20.36 -19.52 14.57
C ILE A 291 21.48 -20.19 15.38
N GLU A 292 21.88 -21.41 15.02
CA GLU A 292 22.94 -22.22 15.68
C GLU A 292 22.92 -22.11 17.23
N PRO A 293 21.81 -22.49 17.88
CA PRO A 293 21.58 -22.17 19.28
C PRO A 293 22.48 -22.98 20.21
N THR A 294 23.00 -22.32 21.25
CA THR A 294 23.78 -22.98 22.30
C THR A 294 22.92 -23.90 23.18
N VAL A 295 21.66 -23.52 23.40
CA VAL A 295 20.69 -24.25 24.23
C VAL A 295 19.32 -24.24 23.58
N VAL A 296 18.64 -25.39 23.62
CA VAL A 296 17.23 -25.53 23.26
C VAL A 296 16.46 -25.98 24.48
N VAL A 297 15.37 -25.29 24.81
CA VAL A 297 14.48 -25.68 25.91
C VAL A 297 13.28 -26.42 25.32
N VAL A 298 13.03 -27.64 25.80
CA VAL A 298 12.04 -28.53 25.21
C VAL A 298 11.17 -29.17 26.30
N SER A 299 9.86 -29.29 26.03
CA SER A 299 8.96 -30.03 26.91
C SER A 299 9.29 -31.53 26.87
N LYS A 300 8.95 -32.26 27.94
CA LYS A 300 9.16 -33.73 27.97
C LYS A 300 8.52 -34.44 26.78
N ARG A 301 7.35 -33.96 26.33
CA ARG A 301 6.60 -34.52 25.21
C ARG A 301 7.34 -34.37 23.87
N ASN A 302 8.06 -33.25 23.68
CA ASN A 302 8.70 -32.91 22.42
C ASN A 302 10.21 -33.24 22.37
N GLN A 303 10.75 -33.96 23.36
CA GLN A 303 12.16 -34.37 23.37
C GLN A 303 12.59 -35.14 22.11
N HIS A 304 11.69 -35.98 21.58
CA HIS A 304 11.95 -36.76 20.37
C HIS A 304 12.27 -35.88 19.15
N LEU A 305 11.61 -34.72 19.03
CA LEU A 305 11.82 -33.77 17.92
C LEU A 305 13.24 -33.20 17.97
N VAL A 306 13.71 -32.81 19.16
CA VAL A 306 15.03 -32.22 19.36
C VAL A 306 16.15 -33.26 19.18
N HIS A 307 15.91 -34.52 19.55
CA HIS A 307 16.84 -35.63 19.27
C HIS A 307 16.99 -35.93 17.78
N GLN A 308 15.89 -35.89 17.00
CA GLN A 308 15.95 -36.04 15.54
C GLN A 308 16.74 -34.92 14.85
N LEU A 309 16.90 -33.79 15.54
CA LEU A 309 17.63 -32.62 15.08
C LEU A 309 19.08 -32.59 15.57
N GLY A 310 19.57 -33.66 16.23
CA GLY A 310 20.97 -33.83 16.61
C GLY A 310 21.36 -33.24 17.97
N TYR A 311 20.40 -32.79 18.77
CA TYR A 311 20.67 -32.22 20.10
C TYR A 311 20.52 -33.28 21.21
N HIS A 312 21.36 -33.20 22.24
CA HIS A 312 21.31 -34.06 23.43
C HIS A 312 20.59 -33.36 24.58
N THR A 313 19.69 -34.07 25.26
CA THR A 313 18.89 -33.52 26.35
C THR A 313 19.60 -33.63 27.70
N GLY A 314 19.88 -32.51 28.35
CA GLY A 314 20.15 -32.42 29.79
C GLY A 314 18.85 -32.21 30.58
N ARG A 315 18.77 -32.67 31.83
CA ARG A 315 17.67 -32.26 32.72
C ARG A 315 17.96 -30.85 33.24
N VAL A 316 17.18 -29.89 32.74
CA VAL A 316 17.08 -28.53 33.27
C VAL A 316 15.98 -28.47 34.32
#